data_AF-A0A953JJP2-F1
#
_entry.id   AF-A0A953JJP2-F1
#
_cell.length_a   1.000
_cell.length_b   1.000
_cell.length_c   1.000
_cell.angle_alpha   90.00
_cell.angle_beta   90.00
_cell.angle_gamma   90.00
#
_symmetry.space_group_name_H-M   'P 1'
#
loop_
_entity.id
_entity.type
_entity.pdbx_description
1 polymer ?
#
loop_
_entity_poly.entity_id
_entity_poly.type
_entity_poly.pdbx_seq_one_letter_code
_entity_poly.pdbx_strand_id
1 'polypeptide(L)'
;MAPSLPFTFGIALTPRAAAGNWRLVETLLDLALASVLAQTDQDFRVIIAGHDRPRTTMDGDPRLTFLAANWPVRDTDRYNDDSGRKKRAINDFVLASGSGLLMLLDADDWVDKRMVEAARAAIGPVQVGGLIPAGFVTDFRTLRAAPLPHPRIFAGEFHRLYGSSTVPCYARTKPMPSAAIRSASCDRTTNGSMLRGSMARSWPGCRFAATT
;
A
#
# COMPACT_ATOMS: atom_id res chain seq x y z
N MET A 1 -23.77 1.60 -14.51
CA MET A 1 -22.33 1.76 -14.21
C MET A 1 -21.74 0.37 -14.03
N ALA A 2 -20.57 0.08 -14.62
CA ALA A 2 -19.86 -1.16 -14.29
C ALA A 2 -19.47 -1.13 -12.80
N PRO A 3 -19.50 -2.27 -12.09
CA PRO A 3 -19.10 -2.30 -10.69
C PRO A 3 -17.64 -1.86 -10.56
N SER A 4 -17.35 -1.02 -9.56
CA SER A 4 -15.98 -0.65 -9.20
C SER A 4 -15.19 -1.89 -8.77
N LEU A 5 -13.88 -1.90 -9.05
CA LEU A 5 -13.02 -2.98 -8.58
C LEU A 5 -12.98 -2.98 -7.03
N PRO A 6 -13.17 -4.13 -6.36
CA PRO A 6 -13.04 -4.22 -4.91
C PRO A 6 -11.68 -3.72 -4.45
N PHE A 7 -11.64 -2.90 -3.41
CA PHE A 7 -10.39 -2.43 -2.81
C PHE A 7 -10.12 -3.15 -1.49
N THR A 8 -8.90 -3.64 -1.30
CA THR A 8 -8.49 -4.36 -0.09
C THR A 8 -7.23 -3.74 0.51
N PHE A 9 -7.29 -3.40 1.79
CA PHE A 9 -6.10 -3.16 2.62
C PHE A 9 -5.66 -4.50 3.24
N GLY A 10 -4.43 -4.92 2.97
CA GLY A 10 -3.86 -6.17 3.46
C GLY A 10 -2.72 -5.91 4.45
N ILE A 11 -2.86 -6.39 5.69
CA ILE A 11 -1.90 -6.16 6.76
C ILE A 11 -1.31 -7.50 7.22
N ALA A 12 0.01 -7.67 7.07
CA ALA A 12 0.73 -8.83 7.57
C ALA A 12 1.29 -8.51 8.97
N LEU A 13 0.67 -9.06 10.00
CA LEU A 13 0.99 -8.74 11.39
C LEU A 13 2.07 -9.68 11.94
N THR A 14 3.05 -9.12 12.65
CA THR A 14 4.06 -9.90 13.39
C THR A 14 3.40 -10.83 14.42
N PRO A 15 3.91 -12.06 14.68
CA PRO A 15 3.38 -12.88 15.77
C PRO A 15 3.63 -12.23 17.13
N ARG A 16 2.73 -12.46 18.09
CA ARG A 16 2.88 -11.99 19.48
C ARG A 16 4.16 -12.52 20.11
N ALA A 17 4.52 -13.78 19.84
CA ALA A 17 5.74 -14.39 20.34
C ALA A 17 7.03 -13.71 19.85
N ALA A 18 6.99 -13.04 18.69
CA ALA A 18 8.13 -12.26 18.17
C ALA A 18 8.02 -10.75 18.48
N ALA A 19 6.91 -10.31 19.09
CA ALA A 19 6.69 -8.92 19.43
C ALA A 19 7.28 -8.62 20.82
N GLY A 20 8.29 -7.74 20.88
CA GLY A 20 8.80 -7.25 22.17
C GLY A 20 7.76 -6.50 23.01
N ASN A 21 6.74 -5.93 22.36
CA ASN A 21 5.60 -5.28 23.01
C ASN A 21 4.32 -5.43 22.17
N TRP A 22 3.53 -6.47 22.45
CA TRP A 22 2.29 -6.74 21.71
C TRP A 22 1.25 -5.60 21.83
N ARG A 23 1.16 -4.95 22.99
CA ARG A 23 0.21 -3.86 23.18
C ARG A 23 0.55 -2.65 22.30
N LEU A 24 1.84 -2.39 22.09
CA LEU A 24 2.28 -1.36 21.14
C LEU A 24 1.89 -1.74 19.71
N VAL A 25 2.04 -3.00 19.32
CA VAL A 25 1.59 -3.50 18.00
C VAL A 25 0.09 -3.29 17.82
N GLU A 26 -0.74 -3.66 18.81
CA GLU A 26 -2.19 -3.41 18.78
C GLU A 26 -2.50 -1.90 18.67
N THR A 27 -1.78 -1.05 19.41
CA THR A 27 -1.99 0.41 19.40
C THR A 27 -1.63 1.03 18.05
N LEU A 28 -0.50 0.64 17.45
CA LEU A 28 -0.08 1.12 16.13
C LEU A 28 -1.06 0.65 15.05
N LEU A 29 -1.49 -0.61 15.14
CA LEU A 29 -2.49 -1.17 14.24
C LEU A 29 -3.80 -0.39 14.32
N ASP A 30 -4.29 -0.05 15.52
CA ASP A 30 -5.50 0.75 15.67
C ASP A 30 -5.38 2.16 15.06
N LEU A 31 -4.20 2.78 15.14
CA LEU A 31 -3.95 4.06 14.45
C LEU A 31 -3.96 3.91 12.93
N ALA A 32 -3.34 2.85 12.40
CA ALA A 32 -3.40 2.51 10.98
C ALA A 32 -4.85 2.26 10.53
N LEU A 33 -5.60 1.44 11.27
CA LEU A 33 -7.01 1.13 10.99
C LEU A 33 -7.89 2.37 11.11
N ALA A 34 -7.62 3.30 12.02
CA ALA A 34 -8.33 4.58 12.07
C ALA A 34 -8.16 5.38 10.77
N SER A 35 -6.95 5.39 10.18
CA SER A 35 -6.73 6.02 8.87
C SER A 35 -7.44 5.31 7.71
N VAL A 36 -7.59 3.98 7.80
CA VAL A 36 -8.37 3.16 6.86
C VAL A 36 -9.88 3.37 7.03
N LEU A 37 -10.39 3.49 8.25
CA LEU A 37 -11.80 3.78 8.51
C LEU A 37 -12.19 5.18 8.05
N ALA A 38 -11.24 6.10 8.03
CA ALA A 38 -11.43 7.47 7.58
C ALA A 38 -11.56 7.63 6.05
N GLN A 39 -11.48 6.56 5.25
CA GLN A 39 -11.59 6.65 3.79
C GLN A 39 -12.89 7.33 3.35
N THR A 40 -12.85 8.14 2.29
CA THR A 40 -14.04 8.80 1.73
C THR A 40 -14.93 7.83 0.96
N ASP A 41 -14.33 6.85 0.27
CA ASP A 41 -15.01 5.69 -0.29
C ASP A 41 -14.98 4.55 0.74
N GLN A 42 -16.14 4.18 1.27
CA GLN A 42 -16.30 3.18 2.33
C GLN A 42 -16.43 1.74 1.79
N ASP A 43 -16.47 1.56 0.47
CA ASP A 43 -16.53 0.24 -0.19
C ASP A 43 -15.13 -0.37 -0.33
N PHE A 44 -14.57 -0.74 0.83
CA PHE A 44 -13.30 -1.44 0.94
C PHE A 44 -13.38 -2.62 1.91
N ARG A 45 -12.35 -3.45 1.87
CA ARG A 45 -12.13 -4.57 2.80
C ARG A 45 -10.80 -4.41 3.52
N VAL A 46 -10.71 -4.99 4.70
CA VAL A 46 -9.48 -5.10 5.47
C VAL A 46 -9.20 -6.57 5.72
N ILE A 47 -7.99 -7.02 5.39
CA ILE A 47 -7.52 -8.36 5.68
C ILE A 47 -6.30 -8.26 6.57
N ILE A 48 -6.37 -8.86 7.75
CA ILE A 48 -5.23 -8.99 8.65
C ILE A 48 -4.79 -10.45 8.66
N ALA A 49 -3.56 -10.73 8.25
CA ALA A 49 -2.96 -12.06 8.36
C ALA A 49 -1.98 -12.11 9.53
N GLY A 50 -2.14 -13.08 10.43
CA GLY A 50 -1.33 -13.17 11.64
C GLY A 50 -1.47 -14.52 12.34
N HIS A 51 -0.54 -14.86 13.23
CA HIS A 51 -0.66 -16.04 14.10
C HIS A 51 -1.62 -15.77 15.26
N ASP A 52 -1.58 -14.54 15.77
CA ASP A 52 -2.37 -14.08 16.89
C ASP A 52 -3.39 -13.06 16.40
N ARG A 53 -4.66 -13.23 16.77
CA ARG A 53 -5.68 -12.22 16.48
C ARG A 53 -5.44 -10.99 17.38
N PRO A 54 -5.19 -9.80 16.82
CA PRO A 54 -5.11 -8.57 17.61
C PRO A 54 -6.50 -8.16 18.09
N ARG A 55 -6.57 -7.47 19.22
CA ARG A 55 -7.74 -6.64 19.53
C ARG A 55 -7.65 -5.37 18.71
N THR A 56 -8.77 -4.96 18.09
CA THR A 56 -8.77 -3.80 17.21
C THR A 56 -10.03 -2.98 17.33
N THR A 57 -9.97 -1.71 16.92
CA THR A 57 -11.16 -0.85 16.78
C THR A 57 -12.18 -1.35 15.75
N MET A 58 -11.79 -2.29 14.88
CA MET A 58 -12.65 -2.93 13.88
C MET A 58 -13.24 -4.26 14.36
N ASP A 59 -13.13 -4.59 15.65
CA ASP A 59 -13.78 -5.79 16.19
C ASP A 59 -15.30 -5.72 15.98
N GLY A 60 -15.82 -6.63 15.16
CA GLY A 60 -17.23 -6.67 14.76
C GLY A 60 -17.56 -5.92 13.46
N ASP A 61 -16.60 -5.20 12.86
CA ASP A 61 -16.79 -4.55 11.55
C ASP A 61 -16.82 -5.62 10.43
N PRO A 62 -17.87 -5.66 9.58
CA PRO A 62 -18.02 -6.68 8.55
C PRO A 62 -16.96 -6.57 7.44
N ARG A 63 -16.22 -5.46 7.34
CA ARG A 63 -15.14 -5.28 6.36
C ARG A 63 -13.86 -5.98 6.78
N LEU A 64 -13.71 -6.34 8.06
CA LEU A 64 -12.51 -6.98 8.59
C LEU A 64 -12.59 -8.51 8.47
N THR A 65 -11.62 -9.09 7.77
CA THR A 65 -11.33 -10.52 7.78
C THR A 65 -9.98 -10.79 8.44
N PHE A 66 -9.93 -11.77 9.34
CA PHE A 66 -8.67 -12.25 9.91
C PHE A 66 -8.28 -13.59 9.28
N LEU A 67 -7.08 -13.67 8.72
CA LEU A 67 -6.49 -14.89 8.20
C LEU A 67 -5.49 -15.43 9.21
N ALA A 68 -5.89 -16.48 9.92
CA ALA A 68 -5.02 -17.16 10.88
C ALA A 68 -3.89 -17.91 10.14
N ALA A 69 -2.65 -17.57 10.45
CA ALA A 69 -1.49 -18.32 10.00
C ALA A 69 -1.45 -19.67 10.72
N ASN A 70 -1.45 -20.76 9.95
CA ASN A 70 -1.50 -22.14 10.45
C ASN A 70 -0.13 -22.82 10.45
N TRP A 71 0.95 -22.06 10.28
CA TRP A 71 2.32 -22.56 10.35
C TRP A 71 2.98 -22.16 11.67
N PRO A 72 4.07 -22.84 12.06
CA PRO A 72 4.81 -22.47 13.27
C PRO A 72 5.43 -21.08 13.13
N VAL A 73 5.41 -20.32 14.23
CA VAL A 73 6.26 -19.14 14.39
C VAL A 73 7.72 -19.61 14.36
N ARG A 74 8.55 -18.93 13.57
CA ARG A 74 10.00 -19.13 13.49
C ARG A 74 10.68 -17.80 13.75
N ASP A 75 11.94 -17.85 14.18
CA ASP A 75 12.77 -16.66 14.26
C ASP A 75 12.83 -15.97 12.89
N THR A 76 12.76 -14.64 12.89
CA THR A 76 12.89 -13.85 11.67
C THR A 76 14.26 -14.08 11.06
N ASP A 77 14.27 -14.70 9.88
CA ASP A 77 15.47 -14.79 9.07
C ASP A 77 15.72 -13.48 8.30
N ARG A 78 16.84 -13.41 7.57
CA ARG A 78 17.21 -12.24 6.77
C ARG A 78 16.21 -11.89 5.66
N TYR A 79 15.27 -12.80 5.35
CA TYR A 79 14.32 -12.66 4.26
C TYR A 79 12.91 -12.29 4.73
N ASN A 80 12.67 -12.29 6.05
CA ASN A 80 11.36 -12.06 6.64
C ASN A 80 10.30 -12.98 6.04
N ASP A 81 10.65 -14.27 5.95
CA ASP A 81 9.83 -15.31 5.34
C ASP A 81 8.40 -15.33 5.86
N ASP A 82 8.20 -15.05 7.15
CA ASP A 82 6.88 -15.01 7.78
C ASP A 82 5.99 -13.89 7.22
N SER A 83 6.50 -12.66 7.14
CA SER A 83 5.76 -11.55 6.52
C SER A 83 5.47 -11.83 5.05
N GLY A 84 6.44 -12.40 4.32
CA GLY A 84 6.26 -12.80 2.93
C GLY A 84 5.13 -13.82 2.74
N ARG A 85 5.08 -14.86 3.59
CA ARG A 85 4.02 -15.89 3.56
C ARG A 85 2.64 -15.33 3.90
N LYS A 86 2.56 -14.39 4.85
CA LYS A 86 1.30 -13.68 5.18
C LYS A 86 0.82 -12.81 4.03
N LYS A 87 1.73 -12.02 3.43
CA LYS A 87 1.45 -11.20 2.24
C LYS A 87 0.97 -12.07 1.08
N ARG A 88 1.56 -13.27 0.91
CA ARG A 88 1.11 -14.26 -0.06
C ARG A 88 -0.29 -14.78 0.24
N ALA A 89 -0.59 -15.15 1.49
CA ALA A 89 -1.92 -15.62 1.89
C ALA A 89 -3.01 -14.55 1.65
N ILE A 90 -2.70 -13.27 1.92
CA ILE A 90 -3.59 -12.15 1.61
C ILE A 90 -3.83 -12.05 0.09
N ASN A 91 -2.77 -12.13 -0.72
CA ASN A 91 -2.88 -12.11 -2.17
C ASN A 91 -3.75 -13.26 -2.70
N ASP A 92 -3.50 -14.49 -2.23
CA ASP A 92 -4.28 -15.66 -2.63
C ASP A 92 -5.77 -15.51 -2.26
N PHE A 93 -6.09 -14.90 -1.12
CA PHE A 93 -7.47 -14.58 -0.72
C PHE A 93 -8.14 -13.58 -1.69
N VAL A 94 -7.43 -12.51 -2.07
CA VAL A 94 -7.94 -11.52 -3.03
C VAL A 94 -8.13 -12.15 -4.42
N LEU A 95 -7.18 -12.97 -4.87
CA LEU A 95 -7.28 -13.69 -6.14
C LEU A 95 -8.44 -14.68 -6.18
N ALA A 96 -8.70 -15.39 -5.08
CA ALA A 96 -9.84 -16.30 -4.96
C ALA A 96 -11.19 -15.55 -5.09
N SER A 97 -11.23 -14.26 -4.76
CA SER A 97 -12.41 -13.39 -4.95
C SER A 97 -12.61 -12.93 -6.41
N GLY A 98 -11.70 -13.30 -7.33
CA GLY A 98 -11.83 -13.11 -8.78
C GLY A 98 -11.09 -11.88 -9.34
N SER A 99 -11.15 -10.74 -8.66
CA SER A 99 -10.41 -9.52 -9.03
C SER A 99 -10.40 -8.50 -7.89
N GLY A 100 -9.45 -7.56 -7.91
CA GLY A 100 -9.44 -6.46 -6.96
C GLY A 100 -8.13 -5.66 -6.98
N LEU A 101 -8.20 -4.50 -6.32
CA LEU A 101 -7.06 -3.69 -5.94
C LEU A 101 -6.61 -4.12 -4.54
N LEU A 102 -5.32 -4.38 -4.37
CA LEU A 102 -4.73 -4.71 -3.07
C LEU A 102 -3.66 -3.69 -2.74
N MET A 103 -3.78 -3.04 -1.58
CA MET A 103 -2.70 -2.30 -0.97
C MET A 103 -2.20 -3.11 0.23
N LEU A 104 -0.95 -3.58 0.17
CA LEU A 104 -0.31 -4.10 1.37
C LEU A 104 0.06 -2.91 2.25
N LEU A 105 -0.50 -2.86 3.46
CA LEU A 105 -0.32 -1.77 4.42
C LEU A 105 0.42 -2.33 5.64
N ASP A 106 1.52 -1.70 6.01
CA ASP A 106 2.22 -2.06 7.25
C ASP A 106 1.40 -1.58 8.46
N ALA A 107 1.47 -2.31 9.58
CA ALA A 107 0.58 -2.10 10.73
C ALA A 107 0.81 -0.77 11.49
N ASP A 108 1.86 -0.04 11.15
CA ASP A 108 2.26 1.25 11.72
C ASP A 108 2.22 2.40 10.69
N ASP A 109 1.80 2.12 9.46
CA ASP A 109 1.64 3.12 8.41
C ASP A 109 0.23 3.73 8.41
N TRP A 110 0.15 5.02 8.08
CA TRP A 110 -1.11 5.73 7.86
C TRP A 110 -1.34 5.99 6.38
N VAL A 111 -2.60 5.99 5.96
CA VAL A 111 -2.99 6.23 4.57
C VAL A 111 -3.89 7.46 4.45
N ASP A 112 -3.74 8.20 3.34
CA ASP A 112 -4.61 9.34 3.04
C ASP A 112 -6.06 8.88 2.89
N LYS A 113 -7.01 9.65 3.43
CA LYS A 113 -8.45 9.35 3.41
C LYS A 113 -9.07 9.22 2.01
N ARG A 114 -8.35 9.61 0.96
CA ARG A 114 -8.82 9.54 -0.43
C ARG A 114 -8.16 8.41 -1.21
N MET A 115 -7.42 7.51 -0.55
CA MET A 115 -6.66 6.46 -1.23
C MET A 115 -7.55 5.55 -2.08
N VAL A 116 -8.68 5.08 -1.53
CA VAL A 116 -9.57 4.17 -2.25
C VAL A 116 -10.14 4.82 -3.52
N GLU A 117 -10.67 6.05 -3.40
CA GLU A 117 -11.20 6.79 -4.56
C GLU A 117 -10.11 7.11 -5.58
N ALA A 118 -8.92 7.50 -5.13
CA ALA A 118 -7.80 7.86 -6.00
C ALA A 118 -7.30 6.64 -6.77
N ALA A 119 -7.16 5.49 -6.11
CA ALA A 119 -6.75 4.24 -6.74
C ALA A 119 -7.77 3.79 -7.80
N ARG A 120 -9.07 3.85 -7.50
CA ARG A 120 -10.14 3.49 -8.45
C ARG A 120 -10.20 4.43 -9.66
N ALA A 121 -9.98 5.72 -9.45
CA ALA A 121 -9.93 6.70 -10.53
C ALA A 121 -8.70 6.53 -11.43
N ALA A 122 -7.58 6.09 -10.85
CA ALA A 122 -6.30 5.98 -11.54
C ALA A 122 -6.06 4.62 -12.22
N ILE A 123 -6.52 3.53 -11.61
CA ILE A 123 -6.17 2.17 -11.98
C ILE A 123 -7.35 1.57 -12.74
N GLY A 124 -7.31 1.75 -14.07
CA GLY A 124 -8.29 1.20 -14.98
C GLY A 124 -8.01 -0.26 -15.39
N PRO A 125 -8.77 -0.76 -16.39
CA PRO A 125 -8.71 -2.16 -16.81
C PRO A 125 -7.36 -2.57 -17.44
N VAL A 126 -6.59 -1.62 -17.97
CA VAL A 126 -5.31 -1.89 -18.66
C VAL A 126 -4.10 -1.76 -17.73
N GLN A 127 -4.22 -1.05 -16.62
CA GLN A 127 -3.13 -0.84 -15.68
C GLN A 127 -2.91 -2.09 -14.81
N VAL A 128 -1.67 -2.53 -14.64
CA VAL A 128 -1.34 -3.63 -13.71
C VAL A 128 -1.39 -3.22 -12.24
N GLY A 129 -1.46 -1.93 -11.95
CA GLY A 129 -1.56 -1.36 -10.60
C GLY A 129 -1.22 0.12 -10.58
N GLY A 130 -1.08 0.68 -9.37
CA GLY A 130 -0.64 2.04 -9.11
C GLY A 130 0.62 2.08 -8.22
N LEU A 131 1.41 3.12 -8.40
CA LEU A 131 2.58 3.43 -7.57
C LEU A 131 2.37 4.80 -6.91
N ILE A 132 2.60 4.86 -5.61
CA ILE A 132 2.60 6.08 -4.81
C ILE A 132 4.05 6.58 -4.77
N PRO A 133 4.40 7.70 -5.42
CA PRO A 133 5.80 8.10 -5.57
C PRO A 133 6.35 8.89 -4.39
N ALA A 134 5.47 9.35 -3.50
CA ALA A 134 5.81 10.24 -2.39
C ALA A 134 4.86 10.04 -1.22
N GLY A 135 5.33 10.38 -0.03
CA GLY A 135 4.56 10.29 1.20
C GLY A 135 5.15 11.17 2.28
N PHE A 136 4.91 10.83 3.54
CA PHE A 136 5.50 11.50 4.69
C PHE A 136 6.06 10.46 5.65
N VAL A 137 7.13 10.83 6.36
CA VAL A 137 7.57 10.14 7.56
C VAL A 137 7.29 11.04 8.75
N THR A 138 6.81 10.45 9.84
CA THR A 138 6.47 11.17 11.07
C THR A 138 7.37 10.69 12.20
N ASP A 139 8.02 11.61 12.89
CA ASP A 139 8.64 11.33 14.17
C ASP A 139 7.54 11.20 15.23
N PHE A 140 7.32 9.98 15.72
CA PHE A 140 6.26 9.70 16.68
C PHE A 140 6.41 10.47 18.01
N ARG A 141 7.64 10.84 18.42
CA ARG A 141 7.87 11.55 19.69
C ARG A 141 7.49 13.02 19.59
N THR A 142 7.80 13.65 18.46
CA THR A 142 7.59 15.09 18.27
C THR A 142 6.36 15.41 17.41
N LEU A 143 5.77 14.39 16.79
CA LEU A 143 4.70 14.48 15.79
C LEU A 143 5.04 15.39 14.61
N ARG A 144 6.33 15.62 14.37
CA ARG A 144 6.81 16.36 13.20
C ARG A 144 6.85 15.40 12.01
N ALA A 145 6.33 15.86 10.88
CA ALA A 145 6.37 15.13 9.63
C ALA A 145 7.34 15.79 8.65
N ALA A 146 7.99 14.97 7.82
CA ALA A 146 8.78 15.41 6.68
C ALA A 146 8.30 14.68 5.42
N PRO A 147 8.23 15.35 4.27
CA PRO A 147 7.89 14.68 3.02
C PRO A 147 8.96 13.66 2.66
N LEU A 148 8.58 12.63 1.90
CA LEU A 148 9.51 11.68 1.31
C LEU A 148 9.29 11.61 -0.21
N PRO A 149 10.37 11.48 -0.99
CA PRO A 149 11.78 11.40 -0.55
C PRO A 149 12.32 12.74 -0.01
N HIS A 150 13.31 12.67 0.88
CA HIS A 150 13.96 13.84 1.46
C HIS A 150 15.47 13.63 1.59
N PRO A 151 16.33 14.55 1.08
CA PRO A 151 17.78 14.33 0.97
C PRO A 151 18.51 13.99 2.27
N ARG A 152 17.99 14.46 3.41
CA ARG A 152 18.59 14.23 4.74
C ARG A 152 17.97 13.06 5.51
N ILE A 153 16.94 12.42 4.98
CA ILE A 153 16.24 11.31 5.64
C ILE A 153 16.34 10.06 4.77
N PHE A 154 15.83 10.14 3.54
CA PHE A 154 15.92 9.09 2.55
C PHE A 154 15.82 9.70 1.15
N ALA A 155 16.93 9.67 0.40
CA ALA A 155 17.01 10.24 -0.95
C ALA A 155 16.57 9.28 -2.07
N GLY A 156 16.31 8.01 -1.74
CA GLY A 156 15.85 7.00 -2.70
C GLY A 156 14.37 7.13 -3.06
N GLU A 157 13.91 6.31 -4.00
CA GLU A 157 12.49 6.29 -4.39
C GLU A 157 11.60 5.80 -3.24
N PHE A 158 10.49 6.49 -2.97
CA PHE A 158 9.61 6.22 -1.81
C PHE A 158 9.22 4.74 -1.68
N HIS A 159 8.95 4.08 -2.81
CA HIS A 159 8.54 2.67 -2.83
C HIS A 159 9.62 1.67 -2.41
N ARG A 160 10.88 2.10 -2.32
CA ARG A 160 11.98 1.28 -1.79
C ARG A 160 12.05 1.32 -0.28
N LEU A 161 11.39 2.31 0.34
CA LEU A 161 11.36 2.49 1.78
C LEU A 161 10.12 1.85 2.41
N TYR A 162 8.95 2.02 1.78
CA TYR A 162 7.67 1.57 2.34
C TYR A 162 6.93 0.58 1.43
N GLY A 163 6.52 -0.55 2.01
CA GLY A 163 5.68 -1.54 1.33
C GLY A 163 4.30 -1.00 0.96
N SER A 164 3.81 -0.03 1.75
CA SER A 164 2.54 0.70 1.60
C SER A 164 2.52 1.72 0.46
N SER A 165 3.31 1.51 -0.59
CA SER A 165 3.47 2.44 -1.71
C SER A 165 2.94 1.90 -3.04
N THR A 166 2.44 0.65 -3.06
CA THR A 166 1.96 0.00 -4.29
C THR A 166 0.53 -0.50 -4.13
N VAL A 167 -0.24 -0.39 -5.21
CA VAL A 167 -1.59 -0.93 -5.31
C VAL A 167 -1.70 -1.81 -6.56
N PRO A 168 -1.25 -3.08 -6.52
CA PRO A 168 -1.49 -4.04 -7.60
C PRO A 168 -2.98 -4.20 -7.93
N CYS A 169 -3.25 -4.42 -9.22
CA CYS A 169 -4.58 -4.71 -9.73
C CYS A 169 -4.66 -6.14 -10.26
N TYR A 170 -5.28 -7.01 -9.48
CA TYR A 170 -5.54 -8.39 -9.84
C TYR A 170 -6.77 -8.48 -10.72
N ALA A 171 -6.61 -9.05 -11.91
CA ALA A 171 -7.71 -9.40 -12.79
C ALA A 171 -7.46 -10.78 -13.39
N ARG A 172 -8.47 -11.65 -13.36
CA ARG A 172 -8.40 -13.05 -13.85
C ARG A 172 -7.95 -13.18 -15.32
N THR A 173 -8.15 -12.14 -16.14
CA THR A 173 -7.96 -12.21 -17.59
C THR A 173 -7.08 -11.08 -18.14
N LYS A 174 -6.11 -10.58 -17.37
CA LYS A 174 -5.13 -9.67 -17.98
C LYS A 174 -4.18 -10.47 -18.86
N PRO A 175 -4.04 -10.13 -20.16
CA PRO A 175 -2.94 -10.68 -20.95
C PRO A 175 -1.64 -10.34 -20.23
N MET A 176 -0.75 -11.32 -20.07
CA MET A 176 0.58 -11.06 -19.54
C MET A 176 1.24 -9.98 -20.42
N PRO A 177 1.81 -8.91 -19.84
CA PRO A 177 2.60 -7.98 -20.62
C PRO A 177 3.82 -8.72 -21.16
N SER A 178 3.85 -8.98 -22.47
CA SER A 178 5.00 -9.53 -23.16
C SER A 178 6.02 -8.42 -23.43
N ALA A 179 6.68 -7.88 -22.42
CA ALA A 179 7.96 -7.16 -22.55
C ALA A 179 8.48 -6.67 -21.20
N ALA A 180 9.79 -6.81 -21.03
CA ALA A 180 10.56 -6.37 -19.88
C ALA A 180 10.27 -4.91 -19.49
N ILE A 181 10.19 -4.68 -18.18
CA ILE A 181 10.23 -3.35 -17.55
C ILE A 181 11.51 -2.65 -18.04
N ARG A 182 11.40 -1.76 -19.02
CA ARG A 182 12.49 -0.86 -19.39
C ARG A 182 12.45 0.32 -18.41
N SER A 183 13.42 0.39 -17.52
CA SER A 183 13.71 1.62 -16.80
C SER A 183 14.07 2.69 -17.84
N ALA A 184 13.30 3.77 -17.88
CA ALA A 184 13.68 4.94 -18.66
C ALA A 184 14.86 5.62 -17.94
N SER A 185 16.09 5.24 -18.30
CA SER A 185 17.27 6.06 -18.02
C SER A 185 17.15 7.32 -18.86
N CYS A 186 16.90 8.46 -18.22
CA CYS A 186 16.91 9.74 -18.91
C CYS A 186 18.37 10.13 -19.15
N ASP A 187 18.80 10.00 -20.40
CA ASP A 187 20.06 10.53 -20.89
C ASP A 187 20.12 12.04 -20.66
N ARG A 188 21.27 12.46 -20.17
CA ARG A 188 21.64 13.83 -19.85
C ARG A 188 22.07 14.49 -21.16
N THR A 189 21.28 15.39 -21.76
CA THR A 189 21.81 16.45 -22.66
C THR A 189 20.82 17.59 -22.95
N THR A 190 21.28 18.80 -22.60
CA THR A 190 21.17 20.12 -23.27
C THR A 190 19.85 20.89 -23.46
N ASN A 191 19.88 22.09 -22.85
CA ASN A 191 19.56 23.44 -23.36
C ASN A 191 18.09 23.89 -23.57
N GLY A 192 17.68 24.82 -22.70
CA GLY A 192 17.56 26.24 -23.11
C GLY A 192 16.23 26.76 -23.67
N SER A 193 15.60 27.62 -22.87
CA SER A 193 14.81 28.84 -23.23
C SER A 193 13.27 28.84 -23.07
N MET A 194 12.84 30.00 -22.55
CA MET A 194 11.53 30.51 -22.13
C MET A 194 10.33 30.28 -23.08
N LEU A 195 9.11 30.24 -22.53
CA LEU A 195 8.13 31.35 -22.55
C LEU A 195 6.83 31.04 -21.77
N ARG A 196 6.10 32.12 -21.48
CA ARG A 196 5.03 32.35 -20.47
C ARG A 196 3.68 31.67 -20.79
N GLY A 197 2.85 31.47 -19.75
CA GLY A 197 1.38 31.49 -19.89
C GLY A 197 0.54 30.72 -18.87
N SER A 198 -0.17 31.47 -18.01
CA SER A 198 -1.53 31.25 -17.46
C SER A 198 -1.88 30.04 -16.57
N MET A 199 -2.63 30.39 -15.51
CA MET A 199 -3.35 29.61 -14.49
C MET A 199 -3.89 28.23 -14.90
N ALA A 200 -3.54 27.22 -14.10
CA ALA A 200 -4.40 26.11 -13.71
C ALA A 200 -4.01 25.66 -12.30
N ARG A 201 -4.99 25.50 -11.40
CA ARG A 201 -4.77 24.90 -10.08
C ARG A 201 -4.43 23.42 -10.29
N SER A 202 -3.15 23.09 -10.29
CA SER A 202 -2.64 21.73 -10.40
C SER A 202 -2.15 21.23 -9.05
N TRP A 203 -2.70 20.10 -8.59
CA TRP A 203 -2.01 19.22 -7.65
C TRP A 203 -1.12 18.27 -8.48
N PRO A 204 0.22 18.32 -8.36
CA PRO A 204 1.11 17.39 -9.05
C PRO A 204 1.37 16.20 -8.12
N GLY A 205 1.09 14.95 -8.54
CA GLY A 205 1.43 13.83 -7.64
C GLY A 205 1.35 12.42 -8.19
N CYS A 206 0.49 12.11 -9.16
CA CYS A 206 0.43 10.76 -9.70
C CYS A 206 1.15 10.66 -11.04
N ARG A 207 2.26 9.92 -11.09
CA ARG A 207 2.85 9.45 -12.34
C ARG A 207 2.48 7.97 -12.49
N PHE A 208 1.70 7.65 -13.51
CA PHE A 208 1.40 6.27 -13.88
C PHE A 208 2.29 5.87 -15.04
N ALA A 209 2.97 4.74 -14.89
CA ALA A 209 3.63 4.09 -16.02
C ALA A 209 2.54 3.39 -16.86
N ALA A 210 2.23 3.93 -18.03
CA ALA A 210 1.52 3.21 -19.07
C ALA A 210 2.56 2.46 -19.91
N THR A 211 2.48 1.13 -19.93
CA THR A 211 3.09 0.35 -21.01
C THR A 211 2.10 0.36 -22.17
N THR A 212 2.41 1.11 -23.23
CA THR A 212 1.84 0.91 -24.58
C THR A 212 2.33 -0.41 -25.15
#